data_AF-A0A7V9M072-F1
#
_entry.id   AF-A0A7V9M072-F1
#
_cell.length_a   1.000
_cell.length_b   1.000
_cell.length_c   1.000
_cell.angle_alpha   90.00
_cell.angle_beta   90.00
_cell.angle_gamma   90.00
#
_symmetry.space_group_name_H-M   'P 1'
#
loop_
_entity.id
_entity.type
_entity.pdbx_description
1 polymer ?
#
loop_
_entity_poly.entity_id
_entity_poly.type
_entity_poly.pdbx_seq_one_letter_code
_entity_poly.pdbx_strand_id
1 'polypeptide(L)'
;RLPLLDLKDFIKVLQYVGNEGKKELQATYGNISTTSTGTILRKVIELQQQGADVFFGEKSFEVEDLMRVSDDGKGMISILRVTELQDRPKLFSTFMLQLMAELYATCPEEGDLDKPKLIMFIDEAHLIFQNANAALLQAIETIVKLIRSKGIGIYFSTQNPMDIPASVLGQLGLKIQHALRAFTAADRKVIQKTAENYPETTFYKTEDLITQLGIGEALVTLLNEKGIPTPLAATMMCAPKSRMDILTDSEVNSIVSNSKIVKKYNTLIDNDSAYEILTQKLNEAAENTSLPQKKSSVAKEERTTFEKVANNTVVKSMMRTAGTTIVRSILGSLGLGGRSRSRTKKWF
;
A
#
# COMPACT_ATOMS: atom_id res chain seq x y z
N ARG A 1 5.94 24.51 -6.78
CA ARG A 1 5.42 23.13 -6.80
C ARG A 1 5.41 22.64 -5.36
N LEU A 2 4.31 22.05 -4.87
CA LEU A 2 4.28 21.38 -3.58
C LEU A 2 4.74 19.94 -3.83
N PRO A 3 5.95 19.54 -3.42
CA PRO A 3 6.38 18.16 -3.61
C PRO A 3 5.54 17.28 -2.68
N LEU A 4 4.82 16.31 -3.24
CA LEU A 4 4.12 15.28 -2.48
C LEU A 4 5.16 14.18 -2.19
N LEU A 5 5.86 14.30 -1.06
CA LEU A 5 6.99 13.41 -0.75
C LEU A 5 6.56 12.22 0.10
N ASP A 6 5.59 12.42 0.99
CA ASP A 6 5.14 11.38 1.91
C ASP A 6 3.61 11.36 2.10
N LEU A 7 3.15 10.41 2.93
CA LEU A 7 1.73 10.32 3.28
C LEU A 7 1.22 11.55 4.03
N LYS A 8 2.06 12.24 4.81
CA LYS A 8 1.66 13.43 5.59
C LYS A 8 1.37 14.60 4.64
N ASP A 9 2.17 14.76 3.60
CA ASP A 9 1.96 15.72 2.51
C ASP A 9 0.65 15.44 1.80
N PHE A 10 0.39 14.17 1.47
CA PHE A 10 -0.85 13.80 0.81
C PHE A 10 -2.08 14.07 1.68
N ILE A 11 -2.02 13.75 2.98
CA ILE A 11 -3.06 14.11 3.97
C ILE A 11 -3.30 15.63 3.98
N LYS A 12 -2.24 16.44 4.01
CA LYS A 12 -2.35 17.90 4.04
C LYS A 12 -2.95 18.47 2.76
N VAL A 13 -2.54 17.95 1.61
CA VAL A 13 -3.13 18.34 0.32
C VAL A 13 -4.61 17.97 0.28
N LEU A 14 -5.02 16.79 0.75
CA LEU A 14 -6.43 16.42 0.84
C LEU A 14 -7.22 17.34 1.77
N GLN A 15 -6.64 17.74 2.92
CA GLN A 15 -7.26 18.72 3.82
C GLN A 15 -7.42 20.09 3.17
N TYR A 16 -6.39 20.57 2.46
CA TYR A 16 -6.44 21.83 1.73
C TYR A 16 -7.51 21.81 0.62
N VAL A 17 -7.53 20.74 -0.19
CA VAL A 17 -8.51 20.52 -1.26
C VAL A 17 -9.95 20.47 -0.73
N GLY A 18 -10.15 19.90 0.46
CA GLY A 18 -11.46 19.83 1.11
C GLY A 18 -11.95 21.15 1.71
N ASN A 19 -11.03 22.08 2.02
CA ASN A 19 -11.29 23.29 2.79
C ASN A 19 -10.95 24.56 1.98
N GLU A 20 -9.80 25.16 2.24
CA GLU A 20 -9.40 26.49 1.76
C GLU A 20 -9.15 26.53 0.25
N GLY A 21 -8.50 25.49 -0.28
CA GLY A 21 -8.23 25.35 -1.71
C GLY A 21 -9.44 24.95 -2.55
N LYS A 22 -10.56 24.61 -1.91
CA LYS A 22 -11.73 24.06 -2.61
C LYS A 22 -12.28 25.01 -3.68
N LYS A 23 -12.42 26.31 -3.36
CA LYS A 23 -12.99 27.30 -4.30
C LYS A 23 -12.10 27.50 -5.52
N GLU A 24 -10.79 27.58 -5.31
CA GLU A 24 -9.80 27.74 -6.38
C GLU A 24 -9.80 26.51 -7.28
N LEU A 25 -9.68 25.31 -6.69
CA LEU A 25 -9.63 24.07 -7.46
C LEU A 25 -10.96 23.75 -8.14
N GLN A 26 -12.11 24.13 -7.56
CA GLN A 26 -13.40 23.98 -8.21
C GLN A 26 -13.52 24.85 -9.48
N ALA A 27 -12.90 26.02 -9.49
CA ALA A 27 -12.89 26.90 -10.66
C ALA A 27 -12.09 26.30 -11.84
N THR A 28 -11.06 25.49 -11.55
CA THR A 28 -10.19 24.89 -12.57
C THR A 28 -10.58 23.47 -12.97
N TYR A 29 -10.98 22.63 -12.01
CA TYR A 29 -11.18 21.18 -12.20
C TYR A 29 -12.62 20.72 -12.02
N GLY A 30 -13.55 21.62 -11.70
CA GLY A 30 -14.95 21.31 -11.47
C GLY A 30 -15.25 20.79 -10.06
N ASN A 31 -16.41 20.18 -9.86
CA ASN A 31 -16.92 19.94 -8.52
C ASN A 31 -16.08 18.95 -7.71
N ILE A 32 -15.59 19.39 -6.55
CA ILE A 32 -14.87 18.57 -5.58
C ILE A 32 -15.82 18.13 -4.47
N SER A 33 -16.13 16.83 -4.46
CA SER A 33 -16.96 16.20 -3.42
C SER A 33 -16.19 16.10 -2.10
N THR A 34 -16.65 16.82 -1.09
CA THR A 34 -16.11 16.75 0.29
C THR A 34 -16.26 15.35 0.87
N THR A 35 -17.33 14.64 0.51
CA THR A 35 -17.57 13.24 0.91
C THR A 35 -16.50 12.31 0.36
N SER A 36 -16.11 12.50 -0.91
CA SER A 36 -15.07 11.70 -1.56
C SER A 36 -13.70 12.00 -0.94
N THR A 37 -13.34 13.28 -0.79
CA THR A 37 -12.10 13.70 -0.14
C THR A 37 -11.98 13.17 1.29
N GLY A 38 -13.05 13.25 2.08
CA GLY A 38 -13.08 12.71 3.44
C GLY A 38 -13.02 11.17 3.49
N THR A 39 -13.45 10.48 2.44
CA THR A 39 -13.30 9.01 2.32
C THR A 39 -11.86 8.63 2.01
N ILE A 40 -11.20 9.33 1.07
CA ILE A 40 -9.79 9.13 0.75
C ILE A 40 -8.94 9.41 2.00
N LEU A 41 -9.18 10.51 2.69
CA LEU A 41 -8.45 10.88 3.92
C LEU A 41 -8.49 9.78 4.98
N ARG A 42 -9.68 9.21 5.25
CA ARG A 42 -9.81 8.09 6.21
C ARG A 42 -9.03 6.85 5.77
N LYS A 43 -8.99 6.55 4.48
CA LYS A 43 -8.23 5.43 3.93
C LYS A 43 -6.72 5.64 4.04
N VAL A 44 -6.25 6.86 3.84
CA VAL A 44 -4.83 7.21 4.03
C VAL A 44 -4.43 7.11 5.50
N ILE A 45 -5.27 7.61 6.42
CA ILE A 45 -5.02 7.46 7.88
C ILE A 45 -5.00 5.99 8.28
N GLU A 46 -5.92 5.17 7.76
CA GLU A 46 -5.93 3.72 7.98
C GLU A 46 -4.63 3.05 7.51
N LEU A 47 -4.09 3.45 6.35
CA LEU A 47 -2.78 2.96 5.89
C LEU A 47 -1.63 3.44 6.79
N GLN A 48 -1.65 4.70 7.22
CA GLN A 48 -0.64 5.24 8.13
C GLN A 48 -0.61 4.47 9.47
N GLN A 49 -1.77 4.07 9.99
CA GLN A 49 -1.84 3.21 11.18
C GLN A 49 -1.16 1.84 11.01
N GLN A 50 -1.02 1.36 9.77
CA GLN A 50 -0.25 0.14 9.45
C GLN A 50 1.26 0.42 9.22
N GLY A 51 1.74 1.65 9.46
CA GLY A 51 3.14 2.05 9.28
C GLY A 51 3.53 2.44 7.86
N ALA A 52 2.54 2.81 7.02
CA ALA A 52 2.77 3.22 5.64
C ALA A 52 3.62 4.49 5.50
N ASP A 53 3.67 5.35 6.53
CA ASP A 53 4.48 6.57 6.55
C ASP A 53 5.98 6.30 6.65
N VAL A 54 6.38 5.23 7.34
CA VAL A 54 7.78 4.77 7.36
C VAL A 54 8.12 4.07 6.05
N PHE A 55 7.17 3.30 5.52
CA PHE A 55 7.39 2.44 4.37
C PHE A 55 7.42 3.21 3.03
N PHE A 56 6.53 4.18 2.83
CA PHE A 56 6.49 5.05 1.64
C PHE A 56 7.15 6.41 1.91
N GLY A 57 8.37 6.38 2.46
CA GLY A 57 9.19 7.56 2.73
C GLY A 57 10.26 7.82 1.66
N GLU A 58 11.08 8.84 1.88
CA GLU A 58 12.25 9.15 1.06
C GLU A 58 13.52 8.45 1.60
N LYS A 59 14.39 7.91 0.73
CA LYS A 59 14.31 7.93 -0.73
C LYS A 59 13.33 6.88 -1.28
N SER A 60 12.50 7.27 -2.27
CA SER A 60 11.63 6.32 -2.96
C SER A 60 12.43 5.16 -3.57
N PHE A 61 11.84 3.96 -3.53
CA PHE A 61 12.45 2.75 -4.07
C PHE A 61 12.52 2.82 -5.60
N GLU A 62 13.65 2.41 -6.18
CA GLU A 62 13.85 2.38 -7.63
C GLU A 62 13.81 0.92 -8.08
N VAL A 63 12.83 0.57 -8.93
CA VAL A 63 12.59 -0.82 -9.32
C VAL A 63 13.75 -1.43 -10.10
N GLU A 64 14.58 -0.60 -10.73
CA GLU A 64 15.82 -0.99 -11.40
C GLU A 64 16.83 -1.63 -10.44
N ASP A 65 16.77 -1.31 -9.15
CA ASP A 65 17.63 -1.93 -8.14
C ASP A 65 17.29 -3.41 -7.89
N LEU A 66 16.11 -3.88 -8.32
CA LEU A 66 15.75 -5.31 -8.30
C LEU A 66 16.40 -6.09 -9.45
N MET A 67 16.76 -5.43 -10.54
CA MET A 67 17.32 -6.04 -11.76
C MET A 67 18.85 -6.10 -11.76
N ARG A 68 19.47 -5.85 -10.60
CA ARG A 68 20.92 -5.90 -10.44
C ARG A 68 21.45 -7.33 -10.57
N VAL A 69 22.69 -7.41 -11.02
CA VAL A 69 23.46 -8.65 -11.16
C VAL A 69 24.57 -8.63 -10.09
N SER A 70 24.88 -9.80 -9.54
CA SER A 70 26.00 -9.99 -8.60
C SER A 70 27.36 -9.83 -9.30
N ASP A 71 28.42 -9.74 -8.51
CA ASP A 71 29.79 -9.62 -9.03
C ASP A 71 30.26 -10.85 -9.82
N ASP A 72 29.65 -12.01 -9.61
CA ASP A 72 29.89 -13.24 -10.38
C ASP A 72 28.98 -13.39 -11.62
N GLY A 73 28.23 -12.35 -11.99
CA GLY A 73 27.42 -12.31 -13.20
C GLY A 73 26.06 -13.02 -13.09
N LYS A 74 25.63 -13.41 -11.88
CA LYS A 74 24.34 -14.07 -11.62
C LYS A 74 23.25 -13.06 -11.23
N GLY A 75 21.98 -13.42 -11.43
CA GLY A 75 20.86 -12.63 -10.94
C GLY A 75 20.88 -12.53 -9.41
N MET A 76 20.54 -11.37 -8.87
CA MET A 76 20.44 -11.16 -7.42
C MET A 76 19.11 -11.71 -6.88
N ILE A 77 19.16 -12.42 -5.76
CA ILE A 77 17.95 -12.78 -5.01
C ILE A 77 17.66 -11.64 -4.03
N SER A 78 16.61 -10.88 -4.29
CA SER A 78 16.13 -9.83 -3.40
C SER A 78 14.96 -10.36 -2.57
N ILE A 79 15.08 -10.26 -1.24
CA ILE A 79 14.01 -10.66 -0.32
C ILE A 79 13.39 -9.40 0.27
N LEU A 80 12.14 -9.13 -0.09
CA LEU A 80 11.35 -8.14 0.61
C LEU A 80 10.72 -8.79 1.84
N ARG A 81 11.18 -8.39 3.01
CA ARG A 81 10.65 -8.86 4.29
C ARG A 81 9.60 -7.88 4.82
N VAL A 82 8.34 -8.29 4.82
CA VAL A 82 7.26 -7.60 5.52
C VAL A 82 6.94 -8.39 6.78
N THR A 83 7.46 -7.95 7.92
CA THR A 83 7.13 -8.55 9.22
C THR A 83 5.66 -8.31 9.55
N GLU A 84 4.99 -9.29 10.19
CA GLU A 84 3.59 -9.17 10.61
C GLU A 84 2.63 -8.87 9.44
N LEU A 85 2.86 -9.54 8.31
CA LEU A 85 2.07 -9.36 7.09
C LEU A 85 0.55 -9.50 7.33
N GLN A 86 0.15 -10.41 8.22
CA GLN A 86 -1.24 -10.63 8.61
C GLN A 86 -1.89 -9.41 9.29
N ASP A 87 -1.10 -8.60 10.00
CA ASP A 87 -1.59 -7.39 10.68
C ASP A 87 -1.63 -6.17 9.73
N ARG A 88 -0.94 -6.25 8.58
CA ARG A 88 -0.76 -5.14 7.63
C ARG A 88 -1.15 -5.49 6.17
N PRO A 89 -2.31 -6.14 5.91
CA PRO A 89 -2.67 -6.63 4.58
C PRO A 89 -2.93 -5.51 3.55
N LYS A 90 -3.34 -4.32 4.01
CA LYS A 90 -3.59 -3.17 3.11
C LYS A 90 -2.30 -2.50 2.70
N LEU A 91 -1.34 -2.38 3.62
CA LEU A 91 0.00 -1.92 3.28
C LEU A 91 0.64 -2.83 2.23
N PHE A 92 0.60 -4.14 2.45
CA PHE A 92 1.16 -5.11 1.50
C PHE A 92 0.51 -5.06 0.13
N SER A 93 -0.82 -5.12 0.05
CA SER A 93 -1.52 -5.09 -1.25
C SER A 93 -1.31 -3.76 -2.00
N THR A 94 -1.29 -2.63 -1.27
CA THR A 94 -0.99 -1.30 -1.85
C THR A 94 0.43 -1.26 -2.40
N PHE A 95 1.42 -1.73 -1.63
CA PHE A 95 2.81 -1.78 -2.07
C PHE A 95 2.99 -2.72 -3.24
N MET A 96 2.46 -3.94 -3.20
CA MET A 96 2.61 -4.91 -4.29
C MET A 96 2.03 -4.38 -5.60
N LEU A 97 0.87 -3.73 -5.54
CA LEU A 97 0.31 -3.04 -6.70
C LEU A 97 1.22 -1.92 -7.19
N GLN A 98 1.69 -1.06 -6.29
CA GLN A 98 2.55 0.07 -6.64
C GLN A 98 3.85 -0.43 -7.31
N LEU A 99 4.49 -1.45 -6.73
CA LEU A 99 5.68 -2.07 -7.31
C LEU A 99 5.42 -2.66 -8.69
N MET A 100 4.33 -3.40 -8.87
CA MET A 100 3.93 -3.96 -10.16
C MET A 100 3.63 -2.87 -11.20
N ALA A 101 2.95 -1.80 -10.79
CA ALA A 101 2.62 -0.67 -11.65
C ALA A 101 3.86 0.11 -12.08
N GLU A 102 4.81 0.33 -11.16
CA GLU A 102 6.09 0.98 -11.47
C GLU A 102 6.93 0.13 -12.41
N LEU A 103 7.07 -1.18 -12.14
CA LEU A 103 7.76 -2.08 -13.06
C LEU A 103 7.16 -2.02 -14.47
N TYR A 104 5.83 -2.02 -14.58
CA TYR A 104 5.17 -1.91 -15.88
C TYR A 104 5.43 -0.55 -16.56
N ALA A 105 5.45 0.53 -15.79
CA ALA A 105 5.61 1.89 -16.29
C ALA A 105 7.05 2.25 -16.68
N THR A 106 8.04 1.81 -15.90
CA THR A 106 9.45 2.17 -16.13
C THR A 106 10.17 1.20 -17.05
N CYS A 107 9.81 -0.09 -17.06
CA CYS A 107 10.52 -1.06 -17.87
C CYS A 107 10.20 -0.89 -19.37
N PRO A 108 11.22 -0.91 -20.24
CA PRO A 108 11.01 -0.93 -21.69
C PRO A 108 10.35 -2.25 -22.14
N GLU A 109 9.73 -2.23 -23.31
CA GLU A 109 9.30 -3.47 -23.98
C GLU A 109 10.53 -4.17 -24.58
N GLU A 110 10.66 -5.47 -24.34
CA GLU A 110 11.90 -6.22 -24.57
C GLU A 110 11.71 -7.45 -25.47
N GLY A 111 10.52 -7.63 -26.06
CA GLY A 111 10.23 -8.78 -26.91
C GLY A 111 10.34 -10.11 -26.15
N ASP A 112 10.83 -11.15 -26.81
CA ASP A 112 10.97 -12.49 -26.25
C ASP A 112 12.45 -12.76 -25.93
N LEU A 113 12.86 -12.38 -24.72
CA LEU A 113 14.21 -12.62 -24.21
C LEU A 113 14.36 -14.08 -23.75
N ASP A 114 15.52 -14.70 -24.02
CA ASP A 114 15.85 -16.05 -23.52
C ASP A 114 15.81 -16.16 -21.99
N LYS A 115 16.10 -15.05 -21.29
CA LYS A 115 16.08 -14.97 -19.83
C LYS A 115 15.30 -13.73 -19.39
N PRO A 116 14.44 -13.84 -18.36
CA PRO A 116 13.76 -12.68 -17.81
C PRO A 116 14.75 -11.74 -17.13
N LYS A 117 14.46 -10.43 -17.15
CA LYS A 117 15.19 -9.41 -16.40
C LYS A 117 14.89 -9.49 -14.90
N LEU A 118 13.67 -9.88 -14.55
CA LEU A 118 13.22 -10.02 -13.17
C LEU A 118 12.20 -11.16 -13.06
N ILE A 119 12.30 -11.92 -11.98
CA ILE A 119 11.25 -12.84 -11.55
C ILE A 119 10.79 -12.43 -10.16
N MET A 120 9.49 -12.23 -10.01
CA MET A 120 8.87 -11.88 -8.74
C MET A 120 8.05 -13.06 -8.23
N PHE A 121 8.44 -13.57 -7.06
CA PHE A 121 7.64 -14.52 -6.29
C PHE A 121 6.88 -13.74 -5.22
N ILE A 122 5.55 -13.86 -5.25
CA ILE A 122 4.66 -13.25 -4.28
C ILE A 122 4.10 -14.39 -3.43
N ASP A 123 4.60 -14.50 -2.21
CA ASP A 123 4.06 -15.41 -1.22
C ASP A 123 2.80 -14.83 -0.58
N GLU A 124 1.90 -15.72 -0.15
CA GLU A 124 0.57 -15.37 0.33
C GLU A 124 -0.18 -14.41 -0.61
N ALA A 125 -0.14 -14.73 -1.90
CA ALA A 125 -0.73 -13.92 -2.97
C ALA A 125 -2.21 -13.57 -2.75
N HIS A 126 -2.94 -14.40 -1.99
CA HIS A 126 -4.33 -14.14 -1.61
C HIS A 126 -4.54 -12.76 -0.95
N LEU A 127 -3.53 -12.24 -0.24
CA LEU A 127 -3.60 -10.94 0.44
C LEU A 127 -3.69 -9.76 -0.52
N ILE A 128 -3.18 -9.92 -1.75
CA ILE A 128 -3.31 -8.90 -2.80
C ILE A 128 -4.78 -8.78 -3.24
N PHE A 129 -5.49 -9.91 -3.30
CA PHE A 129 -6.82 -9.99 -3.92
C PHE A 129 -7.98 -9.84 -2.94
N GLN A 130 -7.86 -10.32 -1.69
CA GLN A 130 -8.97 -10.37 -0.72
C GLN A 130 -9.63 -9.00 -0.45
N ASN A 131 -8.85 -7.92 -0.49
CA ASN A 131 -9.33 -6.56 -0.23
C ASN A 131 -9.37 -5.69 -1.49
N ALA A 132 -9.19 -6.29 -2.67
CA ALA A 132 -9.15 -5.55 -3.92
C ALA A 132 -10.56 -5.21 -4.41
N ASN A 133 -10.81 -3.93 -4.68
CA ASN A 133 -12.02 -3.51 -5.37
C ASN A 133 -11.95 -3.88 -6.86
N ALA A 134 -13.06 -3.75 -7.59
CA ALA A 134 -13.13 -4.12 -9.00
C ALA A 134 -12.09 -3.37 -9.87
N ALA A 135 -11.85 -2.09 -9.60
CA ALA A 135 -10.86 -1.30 -10.34
C ALA A 135 -9.43 -1.79 -10.08
N LEU A 136 -9.12 -2.16 -8.84
CA LEU A 136 -7.84 -2.72 -8.44
C LEU A 136 -7.60 -4.09 -9.08
N LEU A 137 -8.61 -4.97 -9.05
CA LEU A 137 -8.54 -6.27 -9.71
C LEU A 137 -8.27 -6.11 -11.22
N GLN A 138 -8.96 -5.18 -11.88
CA GLN A 138 -8.75 -4.90 -13.30
C GLN A 138 -7.33 -4.37 -13.59
N ALA A 139 -6.80 -3.52 -12.73
CA ALA A 139 -5.42 -3.03 -12.85
C ALA A 139 -4.41 -4.17 -12.71
N ILE A 140 -4.57 -5.04 -11.71
CA ILE A 140 -3.71 -6.20 -11.50
C ILE A 140 -3.76 -7.13 -12.71
N GLU A 141 -4.97 -7.46 -13.20
CA GLU A 141 -5.15 -8.30 -14.38
C GLU A 141 -4.44 -7.74 -15.62
N THR A 142 -4.57 -6.42 -15.84
CA THR A 142 -3.90 -5.72 -16.95
C THR A 142 -2.38 -5.83 -16.81
N ILE A 143 -1.83 -5.60 -15.62
CA ILE A 143 -0.39 -5.69 -15.39
C ILE A 143 0.08 -7.13 -15.61
N VAL A 144 -0.56 -8.13 -14.99
CA VAL A 144 -0.16 -9.55 -15.14
C VAL A 144 -0.16 -9.97 -16.61
N LYS A 145 -1.13 -9.50 -17.40
CA LYS A 145 -1.22 -9.79 -18.84
C LYS A 145 -0.07 -9.17 -19.64
N LEU A 146 0.35 -7.95 -19.30
CA LEU A 146 1.28 -7.18 -20.13
C LEU A 146 2.74 -7.25 -19.65
N ILE A 147 2.98 -7.52 -18.36
CA ILE A 147 4.33 -7.44 -17.78
C ILE A 147 5.33 -8.42 -18.41
N ARG A 148 4.84 -9.51 -19.02
CA ARG A 148 5.70 -10.46 -19.75
C ARG A 148 6.47 -9.78 -20.88
N SER A 149 5.87 -8.84 -21.61
CA SER A 149 6.55 -8.12 -22.70
C SER A 149 7.66 -7.18 -22.20
N LYS A 150 7.68 -6.90 -20.90
CA LYS A 150 8.74 -6.15 -20.20
C LYS A 150 9.90 -7.04 -19.74
N GLY A 151 9.85 -8.34 -20.03
CA GLY A 151 10.84 -9.31 -19.58
C GLY A 151 10.73 -9.67 -18.09
N ILE A 152 9.53 -9.53 -17.50
CA ILE A 152 9.30 -9.80 -16.08
C ILE A 152 8.35 -10.98 -15.92
N GLY A 153 8.72 -11.94 -15.07
CA GLY A 153 7.86 -13.06 -14.67
C GLY A 153 7.24 -12.83 -13.29
N ILE A 154 5.95 -13.10 -13.13
CA ILE A 154 5.26 -13.05 -11.84
C ILE A 154 4.76 -14.44 -11.47
N TYR A 155 5.04 -14.85 -10.24
CA TYR A 155 4.66 -16.14 -9.67
C TYR A 155 3.88 -15.88 -8.38
N PHE A 156 2.64 -16.36 -8.34
CA PHE A 156 1.79 -16.27 -7.15
C PHE A 156 1.85 -17.60 -6.39
N SER A 157 2.26 -17.53 -5.12
CA SER A 157 2.23 -18.65 -4.18
C SER A 157 1.07 -18.45 -3.20
N THR A 158 0.23 -19.48 -3.08
CA THR A 158 -0.93 -19.48 -2.17
C THR A 158 -1.24 -20.90 -1.73
N GLN A 159 -1.82 -21.05 -0.55
CA GLN A 159 -2.28 -22.33 -0.04
C GLN A 159 -3.50 -22.85 -0.81
N ASN A 160 -4.39 -21.94 -1.23
CA ASN A 160 -5.60 -22.27 -1.97
C ASN A 160 -5.62 -21.54 -3.32
N PRO A 161 -5.62 -22.25 -4.45
CA PRO A 161 -5.63 -21.63 -5.77
C PRO A 161 -6.91 -20.81 -6.03
N MET A 162 -8.01 -21.11 -5.34
CA MET A 162 -9.27 -20.38 -5.48
C MET A 162 -9.24 -18.98 -4.87
N ASP A 163 -8.19 -18.64 -4.11
CA ASP A 163 -7.98 -17.29 -3.58
C ASP A 163 -7.43 -16.33 -4.65
N ILE A 164 -7.00 -16.87 -5.80
CA ILE A 164 -6.60 -16.08 -6.97
C ILE A 164 -7.81 -15.93 -7.90
N PRO A 165 -8.19 -14.71 -8.30
CA PRO A 165 -9.29 -14.49 -9.23
C PRO A 165 -9.11 -15.25 -10.54
N ALA A 166 -10.19 -15.85 -11.05
CA ALA A 166 -10.15 -16.66 -12.28
C ALA A 166 -9.57 -15.90 -13.50
N SER A 167 -9.83 -14.59 -13.60
CA SER A 167 -9.30 -13.77 -14.69
C SER A 167 -7.77 -13.63 -14.64
N VAL A 168 -7.19 -13.59 -13.44
CA VAL A 168 -5.75 -13.58 -13.21
C VAL A 168 -5.17 -14.98 -13.38
N LEU A 169 -5.81 -16.01 -12.80
CA LEU A 169 -5.39 -17.41 -12.91
C LEU A 169 -5.32 -17.87 -14.37
N GLY A 170 -6.22 -17.38 -15.23
CA GLY A 170 -6.22 -17.65 -16.66
C GLY A 170 -5.03 -17.03 -17.43
N GLN A 171 -4.33 -16.04 -16.87
CA GLN A 171 -3.11 -15.47 -17.46
C GLN A 171 -1.83 -16.21 -17.02
N LEU A 172 -1.91 -17.10 -16.02
CA LEU A 172 -0.74 -17.80 -15.48
C LEU A 172 -0.43 -19.04 -16.30
N GLY A 173 0.69 -18.98 -17.02
CA GLY A 173 1.11 -20.05 -17.93
C GLY A 173 1.75 -21.27 -17.24
N LEU A 174 2.32 -21.10 -16.05
CA LEU A 174 2.89 -22.19 -15.25
C LEU A 174 1.99 -22.47 -14.05
N LYS A 175 1.69 -23.74 -13.81
CA LYS A 175 1.00 -24.20 -12.62
C LYS A 175 1.79 -25.33 -11.96
N ILE A 176 2.09 -25.14 -10.68
CA ILE A 176 2.70 -26.14 -9.81
C ILE A 176 1.76 -26.34 -8.63
N GLN A 177 1.15 -27.51 -8.53
CA GLN A 177 0.17 -27.82 -7.51
C GLN A 177 0.67 -28.94 -6.61
N HIS A 178 0.97 -28.55 -5.38
CA HIS A 178 1.20 -29.51 -4.31
C HIS A 178 -0.10 -30.13 -3.83
N ALA A 179 0.02 -31.08 -2.92
CA ALA A 179 -1.11 -31.83 -2.43
C ALA A 179 -2.17 -30.93 -1.75
N LEU A 180 -3.45 -31.19 -2.04
CA LEU A 180 -4.57 -30.60 -1.30
C LEU A 180 -5.19 -31.67 -0.41
N ARG A 181 -5.56 -31.29 0.81
CA ARG A 181 -6.21 -32.19 1.76
C ARG A 181 -7.69 -31.83 1.88
N ALA A 182 -8.55 -32.85 1.83
CA ALA A 182 -9.98 -32.69 2.03
C ALA A 182 -10.39 -33.20 3.42
N PHE A 183 -10.80 -32.28 4.30
CA PHE A 183 -11.42 -32.60 5.58
C PHE A 183 -12.91 -32.28 5.58
N THR A 184 -13.32 -31.29 4.79
CA THR A 184 -14.69 -30.80 4.69
C THR A 184 -15.29 -31.01 3.30
N ALA A 185 -16.61 -30.86 3.19
CA ALA A 185 -17.28 -30.84 1.89
C ALA A 185 -16.88 -29.64 1.03
N ALA A 186 -16.47 -28.52 1.65
CA ALA A 186 -15.97 -27.35 0.94
C ALA A 186 -14.61 -27.67 0.28
N ASP A 187 -13.72 -28.35 1.00
CA ASP A 187 -12.40 -28.73 0.49
C ASP A 187 -12.52 -29.65 -0.73
N ARG A 188 -13.46 -30.61 -0.70
CA ARG A 188 -13.73 -31.48 -1.86
C ARG A 188 -14.15 -30.69 -3.09
N LYS A 189 -14.98 -29.65 -2.93
CA LYS A 189 -15.36 -28.76 -4.02
C LYS A 189 -14.17 -27.94 -4.53
N VAL A 190 -13.29 -27.50 -3.64
CA VAL A 190 -12.06 -26.80 -4.02
C VAL A 190 -11.15 -27.71 -4.83
N ILE A 191 -10.98 -28.98 -4.41
CA ILE A 191 -10.16 -29.97 -5.12
C ILE A 191 -10.73 -30.26 -6.50
N GLN A 192 -12.04 -30.48 -6.61
CA GLN A 192 -12.70 -30.71 -7.89
C GLN A 192 -12.48 -29.53 -8.85
N LYS A 193 -12.77 -28.30 -8.41
CA LYS A 193 -12.56 -27.09 -9.22
C LYS A 193 -11.09 -26.87 -9.57
N THR A 194 -10.18 -27.23 -8.66
CA THR A 194 -8.74 -27.14 -8.91
C THR A 194 -8.33 -28.13 -10.00
N ALA A 195 -8.82 -29.36 -9.95
CA ALA A 195 -8.56 -30.39 -10.97
C ALA A 195 -9.05 -29.96 -12.36
N GLU A 196 -10.22 -29.31 -12.45
CA GLU A 196 -10.80 -28.78 -13.68
C GLU A 196 -9.94 -27.68 -14.34
N ASN A 197 -9.01 -27.06 -13.60
CA ASN A 197 -8.11 -26.03 -14.13
C ASN A 197 -6.87 -26.60 -14.85
N TYR A 198 -6.73 -27.92 -14.94
CA TYR A 198 -5.60 -28.60 -15.58
C TYR A 198 -6.00 -29.28 -16.90
N PRO A 199 -5.04 -29.47 -17.83
CA PRO A 199 -5.28 -30.26 -19.03
C PRO A 199 -5.79 -31.67 -18.70
N GLU A 200 -6.74 -32.15 -19.50
CA GLU A 200 -7.20 -33.54 -19.42
C GLU A 200 -6.04 -34.51 -19.69
N THR A 201 -6.08 -35.66 -19.03
CA THR A 201 -5.04 -36.68 -19.11
C THR A 201 -5.68 -38.07 -19.04
N THR A 202 -5.13 -39.01 -19.79
CA THR A 202 -5.56 -40.42 -19.78
C THR A 202 -4.80 -41.25 -18.74
N PHE A 203 -3.76 -40.70 -18.12
CA PHE A 203 -2.86 -41.44 -17.23
C PHE A 203 -3.40 -41.54 -15.79
N TYR A 204 -4.17 -40.56 -15.34
CA TYR A 204 -4.67 -40.49 -13.97
C TYR A 204 -5.90 -39.59 -13.88
N LYS A 205 -6.68 -39.79 -12.80
CA LYS A 205 -7.74 -38.87 -12.42
C LYS A 205 -7.14 -37.74 -11.61
N THR A 206 -7.13 -36.53 -12.17
CA THR A 206 -6.50 -35.36 -11.55
C THR A 206 -7.04 -35.07 -10.15
N GLU A 207 -8.35 -35.19 -9.94
CA GLU A 207 -9.00 -34.98 -8.63
C GLU A 207 -8.48 -35.96 -7.56
N ASP A 208 -8.34 -37.24 -7.90
CA ASP A 208 -7.86 -38.27 -6.99
C ASP A 208 -6.37 -38.04 -6.70
N LEU A 209 -5.58 -37.80 -7.76
CA LEU A 209 -4.14 -37.66 -7.65
C LEU A 209 -3.73 -36.46 -6.79
N ILE A 210 -4.40 -35.30 -6.93
CA ILE A 210 -4.15 -34.11 -6.09
C ILE A 210 -4.19 -34.46 -4.59
N THR A 211 -5.09 -35.35 -4.18
CA THR A 211 -5.23 -35.75 -2.77
C THR A 211 -4.19 -36.79 -2.33
N GLN A 212 -3.68 -37.58 -3.28
CA GLN A 212 -2.73 -38.67 -3.03
C GLN A 212 -1.28 -38.20 -2.98
N LEU A 213 -0.96 -37.05 -3.56
CA LEU A 213 0.40 -36.49 -3.54
C LEU A 213 0.97 -36.41 -2.12
N GLY A 214 2.20 -36.89 -1.97
CA GLY A 214 3.02 -36.79 -0.78
C GLY A 214 3.77 -35.47 -0.66
N ILE A 215 4.55 -35.33 0.41
CA ILE A 215 5.47 -34.20 0.59
C ILE A 215 6.57 -34.31 -0.48
N GLY A 216 6.85 -33.20 -1.16
CA GLY A 216 7.82 -33.17 -2.24
C GLY A 216 7.26 -33.61 -3.59
N GLU A 217 5.97 -33.96 -3.69
CA GLU A 217 5.33 -34.25 -4.97
C GLU A 217 4.42 -33.09 -5.40
N ALA A 218 4.29 -32.90 -6.71
CA ALA A 218 3.44 -31.87 -7.31
C ALA A 218 2.90 -32.28 -8.69
N LEU A 219 1.76 -31.73 -9.07
CA LEU A 219 1.35 -31.66 -10.48
C LEU A 219 1.98 -30.44 -11.14
N VAL A 220 2.53 -30.64 -12.33
CA VAL A 220 3.19 -29.58 -13.10
C VAL A 220 2.62 -29.53 -14.51
N THR A 221 2.27 -28.32 -14.96
CA THR A 221 1.95 -28.01 -16.36
C THR A 221 2.43 -26.59 -16.67
N LEU A 222 2.87 -26.36 -17.89
CA LEU A 222 3.37 -25.07 -18.36
C LEU A 222 2.93 -24.82 -19.80
N LEU A 223 3.03 -23.58 -20.28
CA LEU A 223 2.86 -23.29 -21.69
C LEU A 223 4.13 -23.62 -22.46
N ASN A 224 4.02 -24.35 -23.56
CA ASN A 224 5.12 -24.55 -24.49
C ASN A 224 5.41 -23.27 -25.31
N GLU A 225 6.41 -23.32 -26.19
CA GLU A 225 6.82 -22.20 -27.06
C GLU A 225 5.71 -21.66 -27.97
N LYS A 226 4.64 -22.45 -28.20
CA LYS A 226 3.47 -22.06 -28.98
C LYS A 226 2.32 -21.53 -28.11
N GLY A 227 2.52 -21.37 -26.80
CA GLY A 227 1.49 -20.96 -25.86
C GLY A 227 0.45 -22.05 -25.56
N ILE A 228 0.75 -23.32 -25.86
CA ILE A 228 -0.17 -24.43 -25.62
C ILE A 228 0.22 -25.11 -24.28
N PRO A 229 -0.75 -25.37 -23.39
CA PRO A 229 -0.48 -26.12 -22.16
C PRO A 229 0.14 -27.49 -22.45
N THR A 230 1.23 -27.81 -21.77
CA THR A 230 1.85 -29.14 -21.80
C THR A 230 0.96 -30.15 -21.09
N PRO A 231 1.05 -31.44 -21.45
CA PRO A 231 0.41 -32.50 -20.68
C PRO A 231 0.75 -32.38 -19.19
N LEU A 232 -0.23 -32.67 -18.35
CA LEU A 232 -0.06 -32.65 -16.90
C LEU A 232 0.97 -33.73 -16.50
N ALA A 233 1.91 -33.38 -15.62
CA ALA A 233 2.92 -34.30 -15.12
C ALA A 233 2.90 -34.38 -13.59
N ALA A 234 2.77 -35.60 -13.06
CA ALA A 234 3.04 -35.88 -11.65
C ALA A 234 4.56 -35.93 -11.45
N THR A 235 5.08 -35.05 -10.62
CA THR A 235 6.51 -34.73 -10.56
C THR A 235 7.03 -34.78 -9.12
N MET A 236 8.18 -35.42 -8.92
CA MET A 236 8.95 -35.34 -7.68
C MET A 236 9.82 -34.09 -7.69
N MET A 237 9.68 -33.26 -6.66
CA MET A 237 10.38 -32.00 -6.50
C MET A 237 11.74 -32.19 -5.83
N CYS A 238 12.70 -31.37 -6.22
CA CYS A 238 14.00 -31.36 -5.55
C CYS A 238 13.86 -30.77 -4.14
N ALA A 239 14.48 -31.43 -3.16
CA ALA A 239 14.57 -30.91 -1.80
C ALA A 239 15.37 -29.59 -1.76
N PRO A 240 14.98 -28.61 -0.93
CA PRO A 240 15.72 -27.37 -0.78
C PRO A 240 17.16 -27.60 -0.31
N LYS A 241 18.11 -26.87 -0.91
CA LYS A 241 19.54 -26.91 -0.56
C LYS A 241 19.93 -25.80 0.42
N SER A 242 19.00 -25.33 1.24
CA SER A 242 19.16 -24.22 2.17
C SER A 242 18.89 -24.65 3.61
N ARG A 243 19.33 -23.82 4.56
CA ARG A 243 18.94 -23.94 5.96
C ARG A 243 17.44 -23.64 6.11
N MET A 244 16.70 -24.53 6.76
CA MET A 244 15.27 -24.37 7.08
C MET A 244 15.06 -23.76 8.48
N ASP A 245 15.87 -22.77 8.83
CA ASP A 245 15.84 -22.09 10.14
C ASP A 245 15.89 -20.58 9.96
N ILE A 246 15.39 -19.87 10.96
CA ILE A 246 15.35 -18.41 10.99
C ILE A 246 16.78 -17.85 11.01
N LEU A 247 17.01 -16.75 10.30
CA LEU A 247 18.27 -16.01 10.39
C LEU A 247 18.37 -15.28 11.73
N THR A 248 19.52 -15.35 12.38
CA THR A 248 19.85 -14.51 13.54
C THR A 248 19.99 -13.05 13.13
N ASP A 249 19.79 -12.12 14.06
CA ASP A 249 19.93 -10.69 13.77
C ASP A 249 21.33 -10.33 13.26
N SER A 250 22.37 -11.02 13.76
CA SER A 250 23.75 -10.84 13.29
C SER A 250 23.91 -11.27 11.83
N GLU A 251 23.30 -12.38 11.42
CA GLU A 251 23.33 -12.84 10.02
C GLU A 251 22.59 -11.86 9.11
N VAL A 252 21.41 -11.39 9.51
CA VAL A 252 20.65 -10.39 8.76
C VAL A 252 21.45 -9.10 8.61
N ASN A 253 22.00 -8.57 9.70
CA ASN A 253 22.80 -7.34 9.66
C ASN A 253 24.06 -7.49 8.79
N SER A 254 24.70 -8.67 8.81
CA SER A 254 25.85 -8.95 7.95
C SER A 254 25.46 -9.00 6.47
N ILE A 255 24.31 -9.59 6.12
CA ILE A 255 23.84 -9.63 4.73
C ILE A 255 23.47 -8.21 4.25
N VAL A 256 22.74 -7.47 5.09
CA VAL A 256 22.30 -6.10 4.79
C VAL A 256 23.51 -5.19 4.60
N SER A 257 24.43 -5.13 5.56
CA SER A 257 25.61 -4.25 5.50
C SER A 257 26.52 -4.47 4.29
N ASN A 258 26.56 -5.69 3.75
CA ASN A 258 27.31 -6.02 2.53
C ASN A 258 26.57 -5.66 1.23
N SER A 259 25.29 -5.27 1.30
CA SER A 259 24.50 -4.92 0.12
C SER A 259 24.86 -3.54 -0.44
N LYS A 260 25.09 -3.46 -1.75
CA LYS A 260 25.43 -2.20 -2.45
C LYS A 260 24.37 -1.11 -2.31
N ILE A 261 23.10 -1.49 -2.16
CA ILE A 261 21.97 -0.54 -2.08
C ILE A 261 21.73 0.00 -0.67
N VAL A 262 22.39 -0.55 0.37
CA VAL A 262 22.21 -0.05 1.73
C VAL A 262 22.66 1.39 1.87
N LYS A 263 23.73 1.80 1.19
CA LYS A 263 24.19 3.20 1.19
C LYS A 263 23.16 4.17 0.59
N LYS A 264 22.28 3.67 -0.29
CA LYS A 264 21.24 4.46 -0.96
C LYS A 264 19.98 4.60 -0.09
N TYR A 265 19.56 3.53 0.58
CA TYR A 265 18.26 3.49 1.27
C TYR A 265 18.32 3.55 2.80
N ASN A 266 19.46 3.26 3.43
CA ASN A 266 19.54 3.15 4.89
C ASN A 266 19.83 4.48 5.59
N THR A 267 19.55 5.60 4.92
CA THR A 267 19.68 6.95 5.46
C THR A 267 18.28 7.55 5.49
N LEU A 268 17.81 7.94 6.68
CA LEU A 268 16.55 8.68 6.81
C LEU A 268 16.74 10.09 6.23
N ILE A 269 15.92 10.45 5.26
CA ILE A 269 15.89 11.78 4.67
C ILE A 269 14.67 12.50 5.23
N ASP A 270 14.89 13.61 5.92
CA ASP A 270 13.86 14.54 6.36
C ASP A 270 13.92 15.75 5.43
N ASN A 271 12.95 15.87 4.51
CA ASN A 271 12.88 16.95 3.53
C ASN A 271 11.84 17.97 3.97
N ASP A 272 12.10 19.27 3.76
CA ASP A 272 11.11 20.34 3.94
C ASP A 272 9.89 20.09 3.02
N SER A 273 8.81 19.57 3.60
CA SER A 273 7.75 18.91 2.84
C SER A 273 6.59 19.86 2.49
N ALA A 274 5.64 19.44 1.65
CA ALA A 274 4.43 20.23 1.38
C ALA A 274 3.66 20.59 2.66
N TYR A 275 3.76 19.75 3.70
CA TYR A 275 3.29 20.06 5.05
C TYR A 275 3.85 21.38 5.58
N GLU A 276 5.15 21.63 5.46
CA GLU A 276 5.79 22.82 6.03
C GLU A 276 5.35 24.07 5.28
N ILE A 277 5.37 24.01 3.95
CA ILE A 277 4.93 25.12 3.08
C ILE A 277 3.44 25.43 3.29
N LEU A 278 2.58 24.40 3.37
CA LEU A 278 1.14 24.60 3.59
C LEU A 278 0.84 25.04 5.03
N THR A 279 1.56 24.52 6.02
CA THR A 279 1.42 24.95 7.42
C THR A 279 1.86 26.41 7.57
N GLN A 280 2.93 26.82 6.89
CA GLN A 280 3.31 28.22 6.82
C GLN A 280 2.21 29.08 6.19
N LYS A 281 1.63 28.67 5.05
CA LYS A 281 0.51 29.40 4.42
C LYS A 281 -0.75 29.47 5.29
N LEU A 282 -1.08 28.39 6.00
CA LEU A 282 -2.18 28.34 6.95
C LEU A 282 -1.97 29.31 8.11
N ASN A 283 -0.74 29.34 8.65
CA ASN A 283 -0.36 30.27 9.71
C ASN A 283 -0.38 31.71 9.21
N GLU A 284 0.15 31.99 8.02
CA GLU A 284 0.09 33.31 7.38
C GLU A 284 -1.35 33.76 7.11
N ALA A 285 -2.26 32.86 6.70
CA ALA A 285 -3.68 33.18 6.53
C ALA A 285 -4.38 33.48 7.87
N ALA A 286 -4.04 32.74 8.93
CA ALA A 286 -4.54 32.99 10.29
C ALA A 286 -3.99 34.30 10.88
N GLU A 287 -2.73 34.63 10.64
CA GLU A 287 -2.10 35.90 11.04
C GLU A 287 -2.67 37.09 10.27
N ASN A 288 -2.92 36.95 8.96
CA ASN A 288 -3.55 38.00 8.15
C ASN A 288 -5.03 38.23 8.50
N THR A 289 -5.71 37.24 9.08
CA THR A 289 -7.09 37.38 9.58
C THR A 289 -7.15 38.03 10.98
N SER A 290 -6.02 38.09 11.70
CA SER A 290 -5.94 38.62 13.07
C SER A 290 -5.31 40.01 13.18
N LEU A 291 -4.97 40.67 12.06
CA LEU A 291 -4.60 42.09 12.05
C LEU A 291 -5.84 42.98 12.29
N PRO A 292 -5.92 43.72 13.41
CA PRO A 292 -7.00 44.68 13.59
C PRO A 292 -6.79 45.84 12.61
N GLN A 293 -7.74 46.05 11.70
CA GLN A 293 -7.83 47.27 10.89
C GLN A 293 -7.82 48.49 11.83
N LYS A 294 -6.66 49.11 11.96
CA LYS A 294 -6.48 50.43 12.56
C LYS A 294 -6.51 51.44 11.43
N LYS A 295 -7.60 52.21 11.35
CA LYS A 295 -7.77 53.57 10.79
C LYS A 295 -9.28 53.81 10.63
N SER A 296 -9.88 54.94 10.94
CA SER A 296 -9.43 56.22 11.52
C SER A 296 -10.71 57.01 11.74
N SER A 297 -10.84 57.65 12.89
CA SER A 297 -11.95 58.54 13.23
C SER A 297 -11.94 59.81 12.38
N VAL A 298 -12.99 60.04 11.60
CA VAL A 298 -13.44 61.39 11.20
C VAL A 298 -14.95 61.43 11.35
N ALA A 299 -15.44 62.38 12.14
CA ALA A 299 -16.84 62.59 12.44
C ALA A 299 -17.51 63.55 11.43
N LYS A 300 -18.70 63.19 10.93
CA LYS A 300 -19.86 64.09 10.77
C LYS A 300 -21.16 63.31 10.49
N GLU A 301 -22.23 63.81 11.12
CA GLU A 301 -23.70 63.57 10.98
C GLU A 301 -24.18 63.16 9.57
N GLU A 302 -25.23 62.36 9.32
CA GLU A 302 -26.57 62.24 9.95
C GLU A 302 -27.27 60.91 9.50
N ARG A 303 -28.19 60.39 10.35
CA ARG A 303 -29.37 59.48 10.16
C ARG A 303 -29.54 58.71 8.82
N THR A 304 -29.84 57.40 8.75
CA THR A 304 -31.03 56.67 9.27
C THR A 304 -30.91 55.13 9.06
N THR A 305 -31.61 54.37 9.91
CA THR A 305 -32.15 52.99 9.71
C THR A 305 -31.17 51.81 9.59
N PHE A 306 -30.64 51.34 10.73
CA PHE A 306 -30.36 49.90 10.93
C PHE A 306 -30.51 49.44 12.41
N GLU A 307 -31.16 50.23 13.24
CA GLU A 307 -31.19 50.06 14.71
C GLU A 307 -32.34 49.15 15.21
N LYS A 308 -32.71 48.11 14.44
CA LYS A 308 -33.78 47.16 14.85
C LYS A 308 -33.40 45.68 14.89
N VAL A 309 -32.12 45.31 14.75
CA VAL A 309 -31.72 43.89 14.85
C VAL A 309 -30.55 43.66 15.84
N ALA A 310 -30.31 44.60 16.77
CA ALA A 310 -29.20 44.50 17.73
C ALA A 310 -29.61 44.22 19.20
N ASN A 311 -30.90 44.00 19.48
CA ASN A 311 -31.39 43.72 20.84
C ASN A 311 -32.16 42.39 20.94
N ASN A 312 -31.57 41.31 20.41
CA ASN A 312 -32.04 39.98 20.79
C ASN A 312 -31.07 39.33 21.77
N THR A 313 -31.54 39.20 23.01
CA THR A 313 -30.86 38.64 24.20
C THR A 313 -30.45 37.17 24.02
N VAL A 314 -30.84 36.53 22.91
CA VAL A 314 -30.51 35.16 22.52
C VAL A 314 -29.10 35.04 21.91
N VAL A 315 -28.57 36.09 21.27
CA VAL A 315 -27.24 36.03 20.63
C VAL A 315 -26.10 36.20 21.64
N LYS A 316 -26.35 36.93 22.74
CA LYS A 316 -25.33 37.22 23.76
C LYS A 316 -25.04 36.03 24.70
N SER A 317 -25.95 35.05 24.79
CA SER A 317 -25.74 33.80 25.55
C SER A 317 -25.09 32.68 24.72
N MET A 318 -25.22 32.70 23.39
CA MET A 318 -24.51 31.76 22.51
C MET A 318 -23.02 32.09 22.31
N MET A 319 -22.64 33.36 22.48
CA MET A 319 -21.25 33.80 22.28
C MET A 319 -20.30 33.49 23.46
N ARG A 320 -20.82 33.01 24.60
CA ARG A 320 -20.00 32.62 25.77
C ARG A 320 -19.67 31.12 25.85
N THR A 321 -20.19 30.29 24.95
CA THR A 321 -20.03 28.81 25.04
C THR A 321 -19.24 28.21 23.88
N ALA A 322 -18.83 28.99 22.87
CA ALA A 322 -18.10 28.50 21.70
C ALA A 322 -16.57 28.73 21.74
N GLY A 323 -16.02 29.22 22.86
CA GLY A 323 -14.63 29.69 22.92
C GLY A 323 -13.59 28.77 23.58
N THR A 324 -13.97 27.65 24.23
CA THR A 324 -13.03 26.91 25.10
C THR A 324 -13.02 25.39 24.94
N THR A 325 -13.67 24.83 23.93
CA THR A 325 -13.82 23.35 23.84
C THR A 325 -13.12 22.71 22.63
N ILE A 326 -12.64 23.48 21.65
CA ILE A 326 -12.03 22.92 20.43
C ILE A 326 -10.51 22.70 20.56
N VAL A 327 -9.85 23.36 21.52
CA VAL A 327 -8.38 23.26 21.70
C VAL A 327 -7.95 22.09 22.60
N ARG A 328 -8.86 21.51 23.40
CA ARG A 328 -8.53 20.40 24.33
C ARG A 328 -8.77 18.98 23.79
N SER A 329 -9.46 18.81 22.67
CA SER A 329 -9.74 17.46 22.13
C SER A 329 -8.67 16.96 21.14
N ILE A 330 -7.91 17.85 20.51
CA ILE A 330 -6.92 17.48 19.47
C ILE A 330 -5.49 17.41 20.02
N LEU A 331 -5.20 18.07 21.14
CA LEU A 331 -3.88 18.03 21.79
C LEU A 331 -3.75 16.96 22.91
N GLY A 332 -4.85 16.27 23.24
CA GLY A 332 -4.86 15.16 24.22
C GLY A 332 -4.71 13.76 23.61
N SER A 333 -4.86 13.60 22.29
CA SER A 333 -4.77 12.31 21.58
C SER A 333 -3.39 12.05 20.96
N LEU A 334 -2.46 13.00 21.05
CA LEU A 334 -1.05 12.85 20.68
C LEU A 334 -0.23 12.93 21.96
N GLY A 335 -0.06 11.77 22.61
CA GLY A 335 0.57 11.60 23.92
C GLY A 335 2.05 11.98 23.97
N LEU A 336 2.33 13.29 23.99
CA LEU A 336 3.64 13.85 24.33
C LEU A 336 3.45 15.02 25.29
N GLY A 337 3.56 14.71 26.58
CA GLY A 337 3.49 15.67 27.68
C GLY A 337 4.07 15.08 28.96
N GLY A 338 5.38 14.85 28.96
CA GLY A 338 6.10 14.38 30.15
C GLY A 338 6.00 15.36 31.31
N ARG A 339 5.77 14.84 32.52
CA ARG A 339 6.08 15.54 33.77
C ARG A 339 6.80 14.61 34.73
N SER A 340 8.11 14.82 34.82
CA SER A 340 8.91 14.50 36.00
C SER A 340 8.48 15.39 37.17
N ARG A 341 8.17 14.81 38.34
CA ARG A 341 8.90 15.08 39.60
C ARG A 341 8.31 14.36 40.83
N SER A 342 9.25 13.78 41.57
CA SER A 342 9.40 13.81 43.03
C SER A 342 8.51 12.96 43.94
N ARG A 343 9.20 12.05 44.64
CA ARG A 343 8.88 11.48 45.96
C ARG A 343 8.27 12.52 46.92
N THR A 344 7.21 12.12 47.63
CA THR A 344 7.10 12.29 49.09
C THR A 344 6.07 11.33 49.72
N LYS A 345 6.58 10.56 50.69
CA LYS A 345 6.00 9.89 51.87
C LYS A 345 4.48 9.93 52.19
N LYS A 346 4.03 8.74 52.62
CA LYS A 346 3.30 8.35 53.87
C LYS A 346 1.77 8.24 53.90
N TRP A 347 1.36 7.04 54.38
CA TRP A 347 0.18 6.64 55.21
C TRP A 347 -1.21 6.80 54.58
N PHE A 348 -2.15 5.86 54.67
CA PHE A 348 -2.35 4.69 55.55
C PHE A 348 -2.55 3.41 54.74
#